data_AF-A0A1X9TP34-F1
#
_entry.id   AF-A0A1X9TP34-F1
#
_cell.length_a   1.000
_cell.length_b   1.000
_cell.length_c   1.000
_cell.angle_alpha   90.00
_cell.angle_beta   90.00
_cell.angle_gamma   90.00
#
_symmetry.space_group_name_H-M   'P 1'
#
loop_
_entity.id
_entity.type
_entity.pdbx_description
1 polymer ?
#
loop_
_entity_poly.entity_id
_entity_poly.type
_entity_poly.pdbx_seq_one_letter_code
_entity_poly.pdbx_strand_id
1 'polypeptide(L)'
;MTSSELLELIKKDVSDVKQQGSETIPVDNLLHYLSEIDVTEQPEANALTLEGIKHQNSTQLEIMKIENSFQIESFKAAISIGANACRTFLIMNGGAAIALLAFLGNIWNKNSSAEAASAIASALYLFCGGVVLAGLCSGLSYFSQCCFASSYLGTKKFYLWLGHTINAVACICGAGSIFIFAYGSYCAYQSMIAQLVK
;
A
#
# COMPACT_ATOMS: atom_id res chain seq x y z
N MET A 1 -39.49 24.26 -16.61
CA MET A 1 -38.74 25.44 -17.09
C MET A 1 -37.81 25.87 -15.96
N THR A 2 -36.51 25.99 -16.21
CA THR A 2 -35.55 26.43 -15.18
C THR A 2 -35.70 27.94 -14.93
N SER A 3 -35.26 28.42 -13.76
CA SER A 3 -35.40 29.85 -13.38
C SER A 3 -34.71 30.80 -14.35
N SER A 4 -33.64 30.35 -15.03
CA SER A 4 -32.94 31.13 -16.05
C SER A 4 -33.74 31.21 -17.37
N GLU A 5 -34.37 30.12 -17.78
CA GLU A 5 -35.20 30.09 -19.00
C GLU A 5 -36.46 30.95 -18.82
N LEU A 6 -37.08 30.92 -17.63
CA LEU A 6 -38.23 31.76 -17.29
C LEU A 6 -37.88 33.25 -17.34
N LEU A 7 -36.70 33.64 -16.82
CA LEU A 7 -36.24 35.02 -16.86
C LEU A 7 -35.96 35.50 -18.29
N GLU A 8 -35.38 34.65 -19.15
CA GLU A 8 -35.15 34.98 -20.55
C GLU A 8 -36.45 35.10 -21.35
N LEU A 9 -37.45 34.27 -21.06
CA LEU A 9 -38.79 34.38 -21.65
C LEU A 9 -39.46 35.71 -21.29
N ILE A 10 -39.46 36.09 -20.00
CA ILE A 10 -40.05 37.36 -19.55
C ILE A 10 -39.35 38.56 -20.21
N LYS A 11 -38.02 38.56 -20.28
CA LYS A 11 -37.26 39.64 -20.94
C LYS A 11 -37.59 39.75 -22.42
N LYS A 12 -37.73 38.61 -23.10
CA LYS A 12 -38.09 38.56 -24.51
C LYS A 12 -39.48 39.15 -24.74
N ASP A 13 -40.48 38.71 -23.99
CA ASP A 13 -41.87 39.16 -24.17
C ASP A 13 -42.01 40.67 -23.87
N VAL A 14 -41.29 41.16 -22.85
CA VAL A 14 -41.21 42.60 -22.56
C VAL A 14 -40.49 43.38 -23.68
N SER A 15 -39.45 42.81 -24.28
CA SER A 15 -38.75 43.40 -25.43
C SER A 15 -39.63 43.46 -26.68
N ASP A 16 -40.42 42.41 -26.92
CA ASP A 16 -41.33 42.32 -28.06
C ASP A 16 -42.46 43.35 -27.95
N VAL A 17 -43.04 43.53 -26.76
CA VAL A 17 -44.04 44.58 -26.47
C VAL A 17 -43.43 45.99 -26.63
N LYS A 18 -42.16 46.17 -26.26
CA LYS A 18 -41.43 47.43 -26.48
C LYS A 18 -41.21 47.72 -27.96
N GLN A 19 -40.88 46.71 -28.77
CA GLN A 19 -40.71 46.86 -30.22
C GLN A 19 -42.03 47.16 -30.94
N GLN A 20 -43.16 46.74 -30.38
CA GLN A 20 -44.50 47.06 -30.89
C GLN A 20 -44.97 48.47 -30.53
N GLY A 21 -44.12 49.29 -29.91
CA GLY A 21 -44.36 50.72 -29.68
C GLY A 21 -44.98 51.06 -28.32
N SER A 22 -45.09 50.11 -27.39
CA SER A 22 -45.56 50.39 -26.03
C SER A 22 -44.39 50.76 -25.13
N GLU A 23 -44.33 52.01 -24.67
CA GLU A 23 -43.30 52.50 -23.73
C GLU A 23 -43.64 52.19 -22.27
N THR A 24 -44.90 51.86 -21.98
CA THR A 24 -45.40 51.55 -20.63
C THR A 24 -46.18 50.24 -20.63
N ILE A 25 -46.09 49.49 -19.53
CA ILE A 25 -46.86 48.27 -19.27
C ILE A 25 -47.68 48.51 -18.00
N PRO A 26 -49.03 48.46 -18.06
CA PRO A 26 -49.86 48.56 -16.87
C PRO A 26 -49.55 47.45 -15.87
N VAL A 27 -49.51 47.80 -14.59
CA VAL A 27 -49.17 46.85 -13.50
C VAL A 27 -50.13 45.67 -13.46
N ASP A 28 -51.43 45.90 -13.66
CA ASP A 28 -52.44 44.84 -13.67
C ASP A 28 -52.24 43.83 -14.81
N ASN A 29 -51.81 44.29 -15.99
CA ASN A 29 -51.52 43.42 -17.13
C ASN A 29 -50.26 42.59 -16.89
N LEU A 30 -49.25 43.17 -16.25
CA LEU A 30 -48.04 42.43 -15.87
C LEU A 30 -48.36 41.37 -14.81
N LEU A 31 -49.17 41.70 -13.81
CA LEU A 31 -49.62 40.74 -12.80
C LEU A 31 -50.45 39.62 -13.42
N HIS A 32 -51.33 39.93 -14.37
CA HIS A 32 -52.09 38.93 -15.12
C HIS A 32 -51.17 37.99 -15.89
N TYR A 33 -50.24 38.53 -16.68
CA TYR A 33 -49.26 37.74 -17.43
C TYR A 33 -48.44 36.84 -16.50
N LEU A 34 -47.90 37.37 -15.39
CA LEU A 34 -47.13 36.59 -14.42
C LEU A 34 -47.97 35.51 -13.73
N SER A 35 -49.27 35.72 -13.55
CA SER A 35 -50.19 34.74 -12.95
C SER A 35 -50.57 33.60 -13.91
N GLU A 36 -50.45 33.81 -15.22
CA GLU A 36 -50.66 32.78 -16.24
C GLU A 36 -49.39 31.94 -16.49
N ILE A 37 -48.22 32.38 -16.00
CA ILE A 37 -47.00 31.58 -16.04
C ILE A 37 -47.14 30.45 -15.02
N ASP A 38 -47.30 29.23 -15.51
CA ASP A 38 -47.30 28.03 -14.68
C ASP A 38 -45.88 27.77 -14.13
N VAL A 39 -45.66 28.19 -12.88
CA VAL A 39 -44.41 27.99 -12.14
C VAL A 39 -44.40 26.67 -11.38
N THR A 40 -45.33 25.74 -11.66
CA THR A 40 -45.26 24.42 -11.05
C THR A 40 -43.99 23.71 -11.49
N GLU A 41 -42.96 23.79 -10.65
CA GLU A 41 -41.78 22.96 -10.74
C GLU A 41 -42.26 21.51 -10.78
N GLN A 42 -42.08 20.82 -11.92
CA GLN A 42 -42.45 19.42 -12.06
C GLN A 42 -41.72 18.58 -10.99
N PRO A 43 -42.38 18.16 -9.90
CA PRO A 43 -41.67 17.62 -8.74
C PRO A 43 -41.10 16.23 -9.03
N GLU A 44 -41.77 15.48 -9.89
CA GLU A 44 -41.47 14.07 -10.17
C GLU A 44 -40.21 13.89 -11.03
N ALA A 45 -39.99 14.74 -12.04
CA ALA A 45 -38.79 14.69 -12.89
C ALA A 45 -37.52 15.11 -12.13
N ASN A 46 -37.64 16.08 -11.22
CA ASN A 46 -36.55 16.50 -10.34
C ASN A 46 -36.30 15.50 -9.20
N ALA A 47 -37.32 14.79 -8.71
CA ALA A 47 -37.16 13.75 -7.69
C ALA A 47 -36.40 12.54 -8.23
N LEU A 48 -36.77 12.03 -9.41
CA LEU A 48 -36.08 10.90 -10.06
C LEU A 48 -34.62 11.23 -10.42
N THR A 49 -34.35 12.45 -10.90
CA THR A 49 -32.97 12.89 -11.19
C THR A 49 -32.15 13.07 -9.92
N LEU A 50 -32.75 13.62 -8.85
CA LEU A 50 -32.09 13.78 -7.55
C LEU A 50 -31.81 12.43 -6.89
N GLU A 51 -32.74 11.47 -6.94
CA GLU A 51 -32.52 10.10 -6.47
C GLU A 51 -31.43 9.40 -7.28
N GLY A 52 -31.42 9.56 -8.61
CA GLY A 52 -30.34 9.05 -9.47
C GLY A 52 -28.97 9.60 -9.10
N ILE A 53 -28.86 10.92 -8.87
CA ILE A 53 -27.62 11.57 -8.42
C ILE A 53 -27.20 11.06 -7.04
N LYS A 54 -28.14 10.93 -6.10
CA LYS A 54 -27.86 10.37 -4.76
C LYS A 54 -27.37 8.93 -4.85
N HIS A 55 -28.02 8.10 -5.66
CA HIS A 55 -27.59 6.72 -5.89
C HIS A 55 -26.19 6.67 -6.48
N GLN A 56 -25.91 7.45 -7.53
CA GLN A 56 -24.58 7.50 -8.14
C GLN A 56 -23.49 7.94 -7.15
N ASN A 57 -23.76 8.99 -6.36
CA ASN A 57 -22.83 9.44 -5.33
C ASN A 57 -22.63 8.36 -4.24
N SER A 58 -23.70 7.68 -3.83
CA SER A 58 -23.62 6.61 -2.83
C SER A 58 -22.79 5.42 -3.34
N THR A 59 -22.99 5.01 -4.59
CA THR A 59 -22.20 3.95 -5.24
C THR A 59 -20.73 4.37 -5.35
N GLN A 60 -20.43 5.61 -5.72
CA GLN A 60 -19.04 6.09 -5.78
C GLN A 60 -18.38 6.07 -4.39
N LEU A 61 -19.09 6.53 -3.35
CA LEU A 61 -18.59 6.47 -1.98
C LEU A 61 -18.36 5.02 -1.52
N GLU A 62 -19.24 4.10 -1.89
CA GLU A 62 -19.10 2.68 -1.58
C GLU A 62 -17.89 2.05 -2.30
N ILE A 63 -17.70 2.36 -3.59
CA ILE A 63 -16.53 1.92 -4.34
C ILE A 63 -15.24 2.47 -3.72
N MET A 64 -15.19 3.76 -3.35
CA MET A 64 -14.04 4.36 -2.68
C MET A 64 -13.74 3.69 -1.33
N LYS A 65 -14.79 3.30 -0.58
CA LYS A 65 -14.63 2.56 0.68
C LYS A 65 -14.07 1.16 0.43
N ILE A 66 -14.61 0.43 -0.54
CA ILE A 66 -14.14 -0.91 -0.90
C ILE A 66 -12.66 -0.85 -1.32
N GLU A 67 -12.30 0.10 -2.18
CA GLU A 67 -10.92 0.29 -2.62
C GLU A 67 -10.00 0.60 -1.43
N ASN A 68 -10.38 1.52 -0.56
CA ASN A 68 -9.59 1.86 0.64
C ASN A 68 -9.42 0.64 1.57
N SER A 69 -10.51 -0.09 1.84
CA SER A 69 -10.46 -1.32 2.63
C SER A 69 -9.55 -2.38 2.01
N PHE A 70 -9.61 -2.56 0.69
CA PHE A 70 -8.75 -3.47 -0.05
C PHE A 70 -7.27 -3.06 0.05
N GLN A 71 -6.95 -1.77 -0.09
CA GLN A 71 -5.59 -1.26 0.05
C GLN A 71 -5.04 -1.47 1.47
N ILE A 72 -5.85 -1.20 2.50
CA ILE A 72 -5.46 -1.44 3.90
C ILE A 72 -5.19 -2.93 4.14
N GLU A 73 -6.07 -3.82 3.67
CA GLU A 73 -5.94 -5.26 3.89
C GLU A 73 -4.74 -5.84 3.14
N SER A 74 -4.56 -5.42 1.88
CA SER A 74 -3.39 -5.79 1.08
C SER A 74 -2.07 -5.35 1.73
N PHE A 75 -2.03 -4.14 2.30
CA PHE A 75 -0.86 -3.64 3.01
C PHE A 75 -0.57 -4.43 4.29
N LYS A 76 -1.61 -4.77 5.08
CA LYS A 76 -1.48 -5.63 6.27
C LYS A 76 -0.97 -7.03 5.89
N ALA A 77 -1.51 -7.61 4.83
CA ALA A 77 -1.07 -8.90 4.33
C ALA A 77 0.41 -8.87 3.93
N ALA A 78 0.86 -7.82 3.23
CA ALA A 78 2.26 -7.65 2.86
C ALA A 78 3.18 -7.55 4.09
N ILE A 79 2.80 -6.79 5.12
CA ILE A 79 3.56 -6.70 6.39
C ILE A 79 3.65 -8.07 7.06
N SER A 80 2.54 -8.81 7.13
CA SER A 80 2.48 -10.15 7.73
C SER A 80 3.41 -11.13 7.01
N ILE A 81 3.38 -11.13 5.67
CA ILE A 81 4.27 -11.94 4.83
C ILE A 81 5.73 -11.56 5.07
N GLY A 82 6.05 -10.26 5.11
CA GLY A 82 7.40 -9.76 5.38
C GLY A 82 7.94 -10.18 6.76
N ALA A 83 7.11 -10.10 7.79
CA ALA A 83 7.47 -10.55 9.14
C ALA A 83 7.74 -12.07 9.19
N ASN A 84 6.91 -12.86 8.50
CA ASN A 84 7.11 -14.31 8.39
C ASN A 84 8.38 -14.65 7.60
N ALA A 85 8.69 -13.91 6.54
CA ALA A 85 9.93 -14.06 5.79
C ALA A 85 11.17 -13.78 6.67
N CYS A 86 11.18 -12.66 7.41
CA CYS A 86 12.28 -12.32 8.32
C CYS A 86 12.50 -13.40 9.39
N ARG A 87 11.41 -13.92 9.98
CA ARG A 87 11.48 -15.03 10.93
C ARG A 87 12.06 -16.28 10.28
N THR A 88 11.66 -16.58 9.05
CA THR A 88 12.15 -17.74 8.29
C THR A 88 13.66 -17.63 8.06
N PHE A 89 14.17 -16.46 7.66
CA PHE A 89 15.61 -16.25 7.44
C PHE A 89 16.44 -16.45 8.73
N LEU A 90 15.92 -15.94 9.86
CA LEU A 90 16.54 -16.13 11.17
C LEU A 90 16.54 -17.59 11.60
N ILE A 91 15.42 -18.30 11.47
CA ILE A 91 15.32 -19.73 11.83
C ILE A 91 16.21 -20.58 10.94
N MET A 92 16.25 -20.30 9.65
CA MET A 92 17.02 -21.06 8.68
C MET A 92 18.52 -21.00 9.00
N ASN A 93 19.07 -19.80 9.16
CA ASN A 93 20.48 -19.62 9.51
C ASN A 93 20.79 -20.01 10.96
N GLY A 94 19.97 -19.57 11.92
CA GLY A 94 20.17 -19.84 13.35
C GLY A 94 20.02 -21.33 13.67
N GLY A 95 19.03 -21.99 13.10
CA GLY A 95 18.82 -23.43 13.24
C GLY A 95 19.98 -24.25 12.66
N ALA A 96 20.51 -23.85 11.51
CA ALA A 96 21.68 -24.50 10.93
C ALA A 96 22.95 -24.27 11.77
N ALA A 97 23.15 -23.07 12.31
CA ALA A 97 24.26 -22.79 13.22
C ALA A 97 24.17 -23.65 14.50
N ILE A 98 22.99 -23.74 15.11
CA ILE A 98 22.75 -24.58 16.31
C ILE A 98 22.99 -26.06 15.99
N ALA A 99 22.50 -26.54 14.84
CA ALA A 99 22.72 -27.93 14.41
C ALA A 99 24.22 -28.24 14.22
N LEU A 100 24.97 -27.33 13.60
CA LEU A 100 26.42 -27.48 13.45
C LEU A 100 27.16 -27.43 14.79
N LEU A 101 26.77 -26.55 15.72
CA LEU A 101 27.38 -26.51 17.06
C LEU A 101 27.14 -27.82 17.83
N ALA A 102 25.93 -28.37 17.74
CA ALA A 102 25.62 -29.67 18.34
C ALA A 102 26.46 -30.80 17.71
N PHE A 103 26.61 -30.81 16.39
CA PHE A 103 27.43 -31.78 15.67
C PHE A 103 28.92 -31.64 16.02
N LEU A 104 29.43 -30.42 16.07
CA LEU A 104 30.81 -30.11 16.43
C LEU A 104 31.15 -30.59 17.84
N GLY A 105 30.26 -30.36 18.82
CA GLY A 105 30.43 -30.83 20.19
C GLY A 105 30.54 -32.36 20.31
N ASN A 106 29.90 -33.11 19.42
CA ASN A 106 29.94 -34.58 19.40
C ASN A 106 31.20 -35.15 18.70
N ILE A 107 31.87 -34.34 17.88
CA ILE A 107 32.97 -34.76 17.00
C ILE A 107 34.33 -34.24 17.44
N TRP A 108 34.38 -33.15 18.20
CA TRP A 108 35.62 -32.49 18.66
C TRP A 108 36.62 -33.44 19.36
N ASN A 109 36.14 -34.49 20.01
CA ASN A 109 36.98 -35.48 20.71
C ASN A 109 37.28 -36.75 19.88
N LYS A 110 36.86 -36.83 18.61
CA LYS A 110 37.06 -37.99 17.74
C LYS A 110 37.91 -37.58 16.54
N ASN A 111 39.22 -37.86 16.57
CA ASN A 111 40.24 -37.77 15.49
C ASN A 111 39.80 -37.15 14.14
N SER A 112 39.29 -35.92 14.14
CA SER A 112 38.67 -35.32 12.95
C SER A 112 39.72 -34.81 11.98
N SER A 113 39.43 -34.79 10.68
CA SER A 113 40.36 -34.19 9.70
C SER A 113 40.44 -32.69 9.94
N ALA A 114 41.62 -32.09 9.75
CA ALA A 114 41.78 -30.64 9.88
C ALA A 114 40.90 -29.92 8.85
N GLU A 115 40.72 -30.54 7.69
CA GLU A 115 39.85 -30.11 6.60
C GLU A 115 38.37 -30.08 7.02
N ALA A 116 37.87 -31.13 7.70
CA ALA A 116 36.49 -31.13 8.21
C ALA A 116 36.29 -30.05 9.29
N ALA A 117 37.23 -29.91 10.23
CA ALA A 117 37.15 -28.89 11.27
C ALA A 117 37.11 -27.47 10.68
N SER A 118 37.96 -27.20 9.67
CA SER A 118 37.98 -25.91 8.98
C SER A 118 36.67 -25.64 8.23
N ALA A 119 36.15 -26.63 7.49
CA ALA A 119 34.91 -26.47 6.72
C ALA A 119 33.67 -26.25 7.61
N ILE A 120 33.54 -26.94 8.75
CA ILE A 120 32.48 -26.67 9.75
C ILE A 120 32.62 -25.26 10.32
N ALA A 121 33.83 -24.82 10.67
CA ALA A 121 34.04 -23.47 11.20
C ALA A 121 33.64 -22.40 10.17
N SER A 122 33.98 -22.58 8.90
CA SER A 122 33.55 -21.69 7.81
C SER A 122 32.02 -21.69 7.65
N ALA A 123 31.38 -22.85 7.66
CA ALA A 123 29.92 -22.96 7.56
C ALA A 123 29.22 -22.26 8.74
N LEU A 124 29.73 -22.43 9.96
CA LEU A 124 29.20 -21.79 11.16
C LEU A 124 29.35 -20.26 11.09
N TYR A 125 30.51 -19.76 10.65
CA TYR A 125 30.72 -18.33 10.45
C TYR A 125 29.72 -17.74 9.43
N LEU A 126 29.49 -18.44 8.33
CA LEU A 126 28.51 -18.06 7.31
C LEU A 126 27.10 -18.01 7.90
N PHE A 127 26.65 -19.06 8.61
CA PHE A 127 25.32 -19.04 9.22
C PHE A 127 25.16 -17.91 10.25
N CYS A 128 26.17 -17.63 11.08
CA CYS A 128 26.15 -16.48 11.98
C CYS A 128 26.03 -15.15 11.20
N GLY A 129 26.76 -14.99 10.10
CA GLY A 129 26.61 -13.84 9.20
C GLY A 129 25.21 -13.74 8.60
N GLY A 130 24.62 -14.87 8.19
CA GLY A 130 23.25 -14.94 7.70
C GLY A 130 22.21 -14.53 8.76
N VAL A 131 22.41 -14.90 10.03
CA VAL A 131 21.57 -14.43 11.15
C VAL A 131 21.67 -12.92 11.32
N VAL A 132 22.88 -12.35 11.27
CA VAL A 132 23.07 -10.89 11.36
C VAL A 132 22.36 -10.16 10.23
N LEU A 133 22.50 -10.64 8.99
CA LEU A 133 21.79 -10.05 7.84
C LEU A 133 20.27 -10.16 7.96
N ALA A 134 19.75 -11.29 8.47
CA ALA A 134 18.32 -11.45 8.71
C ALA A 134 17.81 -10.50 9.81
N GLY A 135 18.59 -10.31 10.88
CA GLY A 135 18.30 -9.34 11.92
C GLY A 135 18.32 -7.90 11.40
N LEU A 136 19.31 -7.54 10.58
CA LEU A 136 19.38 -6.23 9.91
C LEU A 136 18.19 -6.01 8.97
N CYS A 137 17.80 -7.03 8.19
CA CYS A 137 16.58 -6.97 7.36
C CYS A 137 15.37 -6.59 8.22
N SER A 138 15.12 -7.31 9.33
CA SER A 138 13.99 -7.02 10.21
C SER A 138 14.08 -5.62 10.84
N GLY A 139 15.26 -5.21 11.32
CA GLY A 139 15.46 -3.92 11.97
C GLY A 139 15.33 -2.74 11.01
N LEU A 140 15.88 -2.85 9.80
CA LEU A 140 15.77 -1.82 8.76
C LEU A 140 14.32 -1.73 8.24
N SER A 141 13.62 -2.86 8.07
CA SER A 141 12.20 -2.85 7.74
C SER A 141 11.36 -2.13 8.80
N TYR A 142 11.65 -2.32 10.09
CA TYR A 142 10.99 -1.56 11.16
C TYR A 142 11.25 -0.06 11.03
N PHE A 143 12.51 0.35 10.83
CA PHE A 143 12.85 1.77 10.69
C PHE A 143 12.23 2.40 9.44
N SER A 144 12.16 1.65 8.33
CA SER A 144 11.45 2.06 7.12
C SER A 144 9.97 2.35 7.40
N GLN A 145 9.30 1.49 8.16
CA GLN A 145 7.91 1.70 8.56
C GLN A 145 7.74 2.93 9.48
N CYS A 146 8.69 3.19 10.38
CA CYS A 146 8.69 4.43 11.17
C CYS A 146 8.79 5.68 10.28
N CYS A 147 9.57 5.62 9.19
CA CYS A 147 9.66 6.72 8.21
C CYS A 147 8.36 6.91 7.44
N PHE A 148 7.72 5.81 6.99
CA PHE A 148 6.43 5.86 6.30
C PHE A 148 5.31 6.39 7.21
N ALA A 149 5.25 5.95 8.47
CA ALA A 149 4.31 6.45 9.46
C ALA A 149 4.51 7.94 9.78
N SER A 150 5.77 8.40 9.80
CA SER A 150 6.10 9.81 10.00
C SER A 150 5.78 10.69 8.78
N SER A 151 5.55 10.10 7.60
CA SER A 151 5.10 10.81 6.41
C SER A 151 3.59 11.03 6.47
N TYR A 152 3.16 12.14 7.09
CA TYR A 152 1.76 12.54 7.09
C TYR A 152 1.26 12.67 5.64
N LEU A 153 0.30 11.85 5.23
CA LEU A 153 -0.36 11.88 3.90
C LEU A 153 0.61 12.01 2.70
N GLY A 154 1.83 11.50 2.81
CA GLY A 154 2.87 11.63 1.78
C GLY A 154 3.37 13.06 1.50
N THR A 155 3.03 14.04 2.34
CA THR A 155 3.38 15.46 2.09
C THR A 155 4.88 15.71 2.26
N LYS A 156 5.56 14.93 3.10
CA LYS A 156 7.02 15.05 3.31
C LYS A 156 7.79 14.05 2.44
N LYS A 157 8.07 14.46 1.19
CA LYS A 157 8.81 13.65 0.18
C LYS A 157 10.14 13.07 0.67
N PHE A 158 10.84 13.77 1.59
CA PHE A 158 12.10 13.29 2.16
C PHE A 158 11.95 11.99 2.97
N TYR A 159 10.97 11.91 3.88
CA TYR A 159 10.76 10.71 4.70
C TYR A 159 10.29 9.51 3.87
N LEU A 160 9.52 9.76 2.81
CA LEU A 160 9.15 8.73 1.84
C LEU A 160 10.38 8.16 1.13
N TRP A 161 11.23 9.02 0.57
CA TRP A 161 12.44 8.59 -0.12
C TRP A 161 13.40 7.82 0.80
N LEU A 162 13.59 8.32 2.03
CA LEU A 162 14.40 7.64 3.04
C LEU A 162 13.80 6.27 3.41
N GLY A 163 12.48 6.20 3.62
CA GLY A 163 11.77 4.96 3.91
C GLY A 163 11.94 3.92 2.81
N HIS A 164 11.78 4.30 1.54
CA HIS A 164 12.00 3.40 0.40
C HIS A 164 13.45 2.93 0.29
N THR A 165 14.42 3.82 0.48
CA THR A 165 15.85 3.48 0.43
C THR A 165 16.21 2.47 1.52
N ILE A 166 15.77 2.70 2.75
CA ILE A 166 16.02 1.80 3.88
C ILE A 166 15.33 0.45 3.65
N ASN A 167 14.12 0.44 3.09
CA ASN A 167 13.45 -0.81 2.75
C ASN A 167 14.20 -1.61 1.67
N ALA A 168 14.72 -0.93 0.64
CA ALA A 168 15.50 -1.58 -0.40
C ALA A 168 16.78 -2.23 0.17
N VAL A 169 17.49 -1.54 1.08
CA VAL A 169 18.63 -2.11 1.80
C VAL A 169 18.21 -3.31 2.65
N ALA A 170 17.06 -3.23 3.34
CA ALA A 170 16.52 -4.36 4.10
C ALA A 170 16.29 -5.59 3.21
N CYS A 171 15.66 -5.42 2.04
CA CYS A 171 15.46 -6.49 1.07
C CYS A 171 16.77 -7.11 0.58
N ILE A 172 17.80 -6.29 0.33
CA ILE A 172 19.14 -6.77 -0.06
C ILE A 172 19.76 -7.60 1.07
N CYS A 173 19.65 -7.16 2.33
CA CYS A 173 20.10 -7.94 3.48
C CYS A 173 19.35 -9.29 3.59
N GLY A 174 18.03 -9.28 3.40
CA GLY A 174 17.21 -10.50 3.39
C GLY A 174 17.64 -11.48 2.30
N ALA A 175 17.80 -11.02 1.06
CA ALA A 175 18.29 -11.84 -0.04
C ALA A 175 19.72 -12.35 0.23
N GLY A 176 20.60 -11.49 0.73
CA GLY A 176 21.96 -11.84 1.13
C GLY A 176 22.00 -12.94 2.20
N SER A 177 21.09 -12.91 3.17
CA SER A 177 20.95 -13.96 4.19
C SER A 177 20.64 -15.34 3.57
N ILE A 178 19.80 -15.39 2.52
CA ILE A 178 19.50 -16.63 1.79
C ILE A 178 20.72 -17.12 1.00
N PHE A 179 21.43 -16.22 0.31
CA PHE A 179 22.64 -16.58 -0.43
C PHE A 179 23.73 -17.13 0.49
N ILE A 180 23.95 -16.48 1.64
CA ILE A 180 24.91 -16.94 2.64
C ILE A 180 24.49 -18.29 3.22
N PHE A 181 23.20 -18.51 3.47
CA PHE A 181 22.71 -19.81 3.91
C PHE A 181 23.05 -20.91 2.89
N ALA A 182 22.74 -20.70 1.62
CA ALA A 182 23.03 -21.69 0.58
C ALA A 182 24.54 -22.01 0.48
N TYR A 183 25.39 -20.98 0.55
CA TYR A 183 26.84 -21.17 0.55
C TYR A 183 27.34 -21.87 1.83
N GLY A 184 26.80 -21.51 3.00
CA GLY A 184 27.10 -22.17 4.27
C GLY A 184 26.71 -23.64 4.29
N SER A 185 25.57 -23.99 3.69
CA SER A 185 25.14 -25.38 3.52
C SER A 185 26.11 -26.18 2.65
N TYR A 186 26.65 -25.56 1.60
CA TYR A 186 27.69 -26.19 0.76
C TYR A 186 28.98 -26.45 1.54
N CYS A 187 29.46 -25.50 2.35
CA CYS A 187 30.62 -25.69 3.22
C CYS A 187 30.39 -26.81 4.25
N ALA A 188 29.20 -26.87 4.86
CA ALA A 188 28.83 -27.92 5.80
C ALA A 188 28.84 -29.30 5.12
N TYR A 189 28.31 -29.40 3.91
CA TYR A 189 28.33 -30.63 3.12
C TYR A 189 29.77 -31.10 2.81
N GLN A 190 30.66 -30.19 2.41
CA GLN A 190 32.07 -30.51 2.16
C GLN A 190 32.77 -31.04 3.42
N SER A 191 32.47 -30.46 4.58
CA SER A 191 32.99 -31.00 5.85
C SER A 191 32.54 -32.42 6.11
N MET A 192 31.29 -32.76 5.82
CA MET A 192 30.77 -34.11 6.05
C MET A 192 31.49 -35.13 5.16
N ILE A 193 31.73 -34.79 3.89
CA ILE A 193 32.54 -35.64 2.99
C ILE A 193 33.95 -35.80 3.54
N ALA A 194 34.63 -34.70 3.90
CA ALA A 194 36.00 -34.74 4.41
C ALA A 194 36.15 -35.55 5.70
N GLN A 195 35.08 -35.70 6.48
CA GLN A 195 35.05 -36.54 7.68
C GLN A 195 34.76 -38.01 7.36
N LEU A 196 33.98 -38.31 6.31
CA LEU A 196 33.62 -39.68 5.90
C LEU A 196 34.70 -40.38 5.06
N VAL A 197 35.58 -39.63 4.40
CA VAL A 197 36.68 -40.16 3.58
C VAL A 197 37.93 -40.51 4.42
N LYS A 198 37.88 -40.26 5.73
CA LYS A 198 38.89 -40.68 6.72
C LYS A 198 38.68 -42.13 7.14
#